data_AF-A0A3D0JLW7-F1
#
_entry.id   AF-A0A3D0JLW7-F1
#
_cell.length_a   1.000
_cell.length_b   1.000
_cell.length_c   1.000
_cell.angle_alpha   90.00
_cell.angle_beta   90.00
_cell.angle_gamma   90.00
#
_symmetry.space_group_name_H-M   'P 1'
#
loop_
_entity.id
_entity.type
_entity.pdbx_description
1 polymer ?
#
loop_
_entity_poly.entity_id
_entity_poly.type
_entity_poly.pdbx_seq_one_letter_code
_entity_poly.pdbx_strand_id
1 'polypeptide(L)'
;LFAALGGVFAVACRLLLPALRELPQNGFGICTGLPDADDEAPEEALTNWLTHYFDRLSGQQAFCAQHAGAIECERPLTFGDLRAHGIDLQVMTTCLSMARPFRLPFRDDDQVRENNQFHFREEEFARLFPRRVVAWMNARQRPGNDERNDGYLRMPLPDDLPVIVAVRMSLSFPLLLSAVPLHAVDYRKREKKLERCWFTDGGISSNFPIHFFDAALPRRPTFGLDLGPTDGSDEQRVRFPRNNGDARLAYWRRFPQSGLPALRGFLAQLSNVAKDWNHETLSLMPGFRDRIGLIQLTREEGGLNLTMPAERIERLTGYGREAGQQFVLRFGNPACWQPGAKASSMNWENHQIIRLRLQLASVAEQLQSLERACRELHGTEHDYQRFFTPEARRFSYPFKGLNDLEKDPDTGLYRTQAGLAKAMLEQLRTIAQMIEQHPDSHPAKDAPKPTPELKLRPRI
;
A
#
# COMPACT_ATOMS: atom_id res chain seq x y z
N LEU A 1 -42.17 9.20 -28.83
CA LEU A 1 -41.48 9.37 -27.52
C LEU A 1 -41.68 8.16 -26.59
N PHE A 2 -42.91 7.77 -26.25
CA PHE A 2 -43.19 6.65 -25.34
C PHE A 2 -42.69 5.28 -25.82
N ALA A 3 -42.77 4.97 -27.12
CA ALA A 3 -42.22 3.73 -27.67
C ALA A 3 -40.67 3.68 -27.60
N ALA A 4 -40.00 4.82 -27.81
CA ALA A 4 -38.55 4.93 -27.66
C ALA A 4 -38.13 4.80 -26.19
N LEU A 5 -38.86 5.45 -25.27
CA LEU A 5 -38.64 5.33 -23.82
C LEU A 5 -38.90 3.90 -23.33
N GLY A 6 -39.95 3.24 -23.82
CA GLY A 6 -40.25 1.84 -23.52
C GLY A 6 -39.20 0.88 -24.08
N GLY A 7 -38.67 1.14 -25.27
CA GLY A 7 -37.56 0.39 -25.86
C GLY A 7 -36.26 0.52 -25.06
N VAL A 8 -35.87 1.74 -24.68
CA VAL A 8 -34.69 1.97 -23.82
C VAL A 8 -34.88 1.31 -22.45
N PHE A 9 -36.08 1.39 -21.87
CA PHE A 9 -36.39 0.72 -20.61
C PHE A 9 -36.30 -0.81 -20.72
N ALA A 10 -36.85 -1.41 -21.78
CA ALA A 10 -36.77 -2.85 -22.01
C ALA A 10 -35.33 -3.33 -22.22
N VAL A 11 -34.51 -2.59 -22.98
CA VAL A 11 -33.08 -2.89 -23.15
C VAL A 11 -32.33 -2.76 -21.83
N ALA A 12 -32.59 -1.70 -21.06
CA ALA A 12 -31.99 -1.51 -19.75
C ALA A 12 -32.36 -2.65 -18.79
N CYS A 13 -33.63 -3.06 -18.71
CA CYS A 13 -34.06 -4.20 -17.91
C CYS A 13 -33.41 -5.52 -18.38
N ARG A 14 -33.31 -5.74 -19.70
CA ARG A 14 -32.71 -6.95 -20.26
C ARG A 14 -31.21 -7.06 -20.00
N LEU A 15 -30.50 -5.95 -19.81
CA LEU A 15 -29.08 -5.93 -19.43
C LEU A 15 -28.88 -5.93 -17.91
N LEU A 16 -29.68 -5.14 -17.18
CA LEU A 16 -29.55 -4.96 -15.73
C LEU A 16 -29.99 -6.21 -14.95
N LEU A 17 -31.08 -6.88 -15.34
CA LEU A 17 -31.58 -8.05 -14.61
C LEU A 17 -30.59 -9.23 -14.61
N PRO A 18 -30.00 -9.62 -15.76
CA PRO A 18 -28.90 -10.58 -15.76
C PRO A 18 -27.67 -10.06 -15.03
N ALA A 19 -27.26 -8.80 -15.23
CA ALA A 19 -26.10 -8.24 -14.53
C ALA A 19 -26.23 -8.31 -13.00
N LEU A 20 -27.42 -8.06 -12.45
CA LEU A 20 -27.69 -8.16 -11.01
C LEU A 20 -27.58 -9.60 -10.47
N ARG A 21 -27.74 -10.61 -11.32
CA ARG A 21 -27.62 -12.04 -10.95
C ARG A 21 -26.24 -12.60 -11.24
N GLU A 22 -25.73 -12.35 -12.45
CA GLU A 22 -24.48 -12.91 -12.96
C GLU A 22 -23.25 -12.23 -12.33
N LEU A 23 -23.27 -10.91 -12.10
CA LEU A 23 -22.12 -10.23 -11.49
C LEU A 23 -21.83 -10.78 -10.09
N PRO A 24 -22.78 -10.89 -9.14
CA PRO A 24 -22.48 -11.49 -7.84
C PRO A 24 -21.99 -12.94 -7.93
N GLN A 25 -22.50 -13.73 -8.88
CA GLN A 25 -22.07 -15.12 -9.10
C GLN A 25 -20.66 -15.20 -9.65
N ASN A 26 -20.24 -14.20 -10.42
CA ASN A 26 -18.90 -14.07 -10.98
C ASN A 26 -17.97 -13.16 -10.15
N GLY A 27 -18.23 -13.02 -8.85
CA GLY A 27 -17.37 -12.22 -7.95
C GLY A 27 -17.35 -10.73 -8.26
N PHE A 28 -18.47 -10.19 -8.75
CA PHE A 28 -18.67 -8.79 -9.14
C PHE A 28 -17.80 -8.31 -10.32
N GLY A 29 -17.38 -9.23 -11.20
CA GLY A 29 -16.68 -8.91 -12.45
C GLY A 29 -17.38 -9.50 -13.68
N ILE A 30 -17.09 -8.95 -14.86
CA ILE A 30 -17.53 -9.54 -16.14
C ILE A 30 -16.60 -10.65 -16.63
N CYS A 31 -15.33 -10.67 -16.20
CA CYS A 31 -14.39 -11.74 -16.53
C CYS A 31 -13.58 -12.21 -15.31
N THR A 32 -13.26 -13.50 -15.27
CA THR A 32 -12.42 -14.10 -14.21
C THR A 32 -10.93 -13.83 -14.45
N GLY A 33 -10.55 -13.57 -15.70
CA GLY A 33 -9.15 -13.48 -16.14
C GLY A 33 -8.51 -14.86 -16.37
N LEU A 34 -9.30 -15.94 -16.37
CA LEU A 34 -8.95 -17.26 -16.89
C LEU A 34 -9.68 -17.49 -18.24
N PRO A 35 -9.19 -18.42 -19.06
CA PRO A 35 -9.82 -18.71 -20.34
C PRO A 35 -11.11 -19.52 -20.16
N ASP A 36 -12.08 -19.26 -21.03
CA ASP A 36 -13.24 -20.14 -21.24
C ASP A 36 -12.88 -21.27 -22.21
N ALA A 37 -13.70 -22.33 -22.25
CA ALA A 37 -13.40 -23.54 -23.02
C ALA A 37 -13.29 -23.30 -24.54
N ASP A 38 -13.94 -22.25 -25.05
CA ASP A 38 -14.03 -21.91 -26.47
C ASP A 38 -13.07 -20.77 -26.87
N ASP A 39 -12.20 -20.30 -25.97
CA ASP A 39 -11.26 -19.21 -26.27
C ASP A 39 -10.17 -19.66 -27.27
N GLU A 40 -9.94 -18.86 -28.32
CA GLU A 40 -8.94 -19.16 -29.37
C GLU A 40 -7.49 -19.15 -28.85
N ALA A 41 -7.21 -18.34 -27.82
CA ALA A 41 -5.87 -18.15 -27.26
C ALA A 41 -5.89 -18.24 -25.72
N PRO A 42 -6.09 -19.44 -25.14
CA PRO A 42 -6.30 -19.60 -23.70
C PRO A 42 -5.08 -19.21 -22.84
N GLU A 43 -3.89 -19.23 -23.43
CA GLU A 43 -2.64 -18.80 -22.79
C GLU A 43 -2.48 -17.28 -22.70
N GLU A 44 -3.23 -16.53 -23.51
CA GLU A 44 -3.24 -15.06 -23.49
C GLU A 44 -4.22 -14.49 -22.46
N ALA A 45 -5.06 -15.34 -21.86
CA ALA A 45 -5.90 -14.93 -20.74
C ALA A 45 -5.05 -14.33 -19.61
N LEU A 46 -5.50 -13.19 -19.07
CA LEU A 46 -4.69 -12.30 -18.21
C LEU A 46 -3.94 -13.04 -17.10
N THR A 47 -4.60 -13.92 -16.36
CA THR A 47 -3.98 -14.60 -15.20
C THR A 47 -2.99 -15.66 -15.66
N ASN A 48 -3.28 -16.40 -16.74
CA ASN A 48 -2.35 -17.36 -17.33
C ASN A 48 -1.11 -16.64 -17.86
N TRP A 49 -1.33 -15.62 -18.67
CA TRP A 49 -0.26 -14.80 -19.24
C TRP A 49 0.62 -14.18 -18.16
N LEU A 50 0.04 -13.56 -17.13
CA LEU A 50 0.81 -12.98 -16.01
C LEU A 50 1.61 -14.03 -15.25
N THR A 51 1.03 -15.22 -15.01
CA THR A 51 1.75 -16.31 -14.34
C THR A 51 2.98 -16.72 -15.14
N HIS A 52 2.81 -16.97 -16.45
CA HIS A 52 3.92 -17.31 -17.34
C HIS A 52 4.94 -16.18 -17.48
N TYR A 53 4.48 -14.93 -17.52
CA TYR A 53 5.32 -13.76 -17.60
C TYR A 53 6.25 -13.66 -16.38
N PHE A 54 5.72 -13.79 -15.16
CA PHE A 54 6.51 -13.75 -13.95
C PHE A 54 7.49 -14.93 -13.80
N ASP A 55 7.06 -16.14 -14.15
CA ASP A 55 7.93 -17.32 -14.10
C ASP A 55 9.10 -17.19 -15.08
N ARG A 56 8.85 -16.68 -16.30
CA ARG A 56 9.89 -16.44 -17.29
C ARG A 56 10.85 -15.35 -16.84
N LEU A 57 10.34 -14.23 -16.30
CA LEU A 57 11.19 -13.14 -15.82
C LEU A 57 12.10 -13.54 -14.66
N SER A 58 11.60 -14.42 -13.78
CA SER A 58 12.35 -14.89 -12.62
C SER A 58 13.26 -16.09 -12.92
N GLY A 59 13.15 -16.71 -14.10
CA GLY A 59 13.85 -17.96 -14.42
C GLY A 59 13.28 -19.19 -13.69
N GLN A 60 12.08 -19.09 -13.11
CA GLN A 60 11.42 -20.14 -12.34
C GLN A 60 11.29 -21.45 -13.13
N GLN A 61 11.07 -21.38 -14.44
CA GLN A 61 11.00 -22.55 -15.31
C GLN A 61 12.28 -23.40 -15.28
N ALA A 62 13.46 -22.77 -15.23
CA ALA A 62 14.74 -23.46 -15.16
C ALA A 62 14.96 -24.10 -13.78
N PHE A 63 14.49 -23.44 -12.71
CA PHE A 63 14.51 -24.00 -11.36
C PHE A 63 13.66 -25.27 -11.28
N CYS A 64 12.41 -25.21 -11.77
CA CYS A 64 11.49 -26.34 -11.77
C CYS A 64 12.04 -27.57 -12.52
N ALA A 65 12.75 -27.37 -13.63
CA ALA A 65 13.35 -28.45 -14.41
C ALA A 65 14.41 -29.27 -13.66
N GLN A 66 14.98 -28.73 -12.57
CA GLN A 66 16.01 -29.38 -11.76
C GLN A 66 15.44 -30.09 -10.51
N HIS A 67 14.14 -29.96 -10.25
CA HIS A 67 13.47 -30.56 -9.10
C HIS A 67 12.57 -31.71 -9.56
N ALA A 68 12.58 -32.82 -8.82
CA ALA A 68 11.83 -34.04 -9.18
C ALA A 68 10.51 -34.23 -8.40
N GLY A 69 10.17 -33.31 -7.49
CA GLY A 69 8.92 -33.37 -6.73
C GLY A 69 7.78 -32.73 -7.52
N ALA A 70 6.67 -33.45 -7.71
CA ALA A 70 5.56 -33.03 -8.60
C ALA A 70 5.07 -31.58 -8.39
N ILE A 71 4.97 -31.13 -7.13
CA ILE A 71 4.54 -29.76 -6.80
C ILE A 71 5.67 -28.74 -7.05
N GLU A 72 6.94 -29.11 -6.85
CA GLU A 72 8.10 -28.25 -7.11
C GLU A 72 8.40 -28.14 -8.62
N CYS A 73 8.05 -29.15 -9.42
CA CYS A 73 8.18 -29.13 -10.89
C CYS A 73 7.26 -28.10 -11.57
N GLU A 74 6.21 -27.65 -10.91
CA GLU A 74 5.26 -26.66 -11.45
C GLU A 74 5.07 -25.44 -10.53
N ARG A 75 6.00 -25.27 -9.58
CA ARG A 75 5.92 -24.22 -8.56
C ARG A 75 5.85 -22.82 -9.19
N PRO A 76 4.88 -21.96 -8.79
CA PRO A 76 4.85 -20.57 -9.20
C PRO A 76 5.89 -19.72 -8.45
N LEU A 77 6.29 -18.58 -9.03
CA LEU A 77 7.10 -17.58 -8.31
C LEU A 77 6.43 -17.15 -7.00
N THR A 78 7.13 -17.29 -5.87
CA THR A 78 6.64 -16.92 -4.53
C THR A 78 7.33 -15.67 -3.98
N PHE A 79 6.74 -15.04 -2.97
CA PHE A 79 7.40 -13.94 -2.27
C PHE A 79 8.68 -14.38 -1.55
N GLY A 80 8.77 -15.64 -1.10
CA GLY A 80 9.99 -16.22 -0.53
C GLY A 80 11.16 -16.20 -1.50
N ASP A 81 10.91 -16.55 -2.77
CA ASP A 81 11.93 -16.55 -3.82
C ASP A 81 12.48 -15.14 -4.08
N LEU A 82 11.61 -14.14 -4.07
CA LEU A 82 12.00 -12.73 -4.18
C LEU A 82 12.85 -12.28 -2.98
N ARG A 83 12.43 -12.61 -1.75
CA ARG A 83 13.18 -12.26 -0.53
C ARG A 83 14.56 -12.91 -0.48
N ALA A 84 14.70 -14.15 -0.97
CA ALA A 84 15.99 -14.84 -1.06
C ALA A 84 16.99 -14.07 -1.93
N HIS A 85 16.50 -13.25 -2.88
CA HIS A 85 17.31 -12.37 -3.73
C HIS A 85 17.34 -10.91 -3.24
N GLY A 86 16.91 -10.64 -2.00
CA GLY A 86 16.87 -9.30 -1.42
C GLY A 86 15.76 -8.39 -1.97
N ILE A 87 14.76 -8.96 -2.66
CA ILE A 87 13.64 -8.23 -3.25
C ILE A 87 12.45 -8.32 -2.29
N ASP A 88 12.08 -7.18 -1.70
CA ASP A 88 10.88 -7.03 -0.88
C ASP A 88 9.73 -6.48 -1.73
N LEU A 89 9.00 -7.38 -2.40
CA LEU A 89 7.80 -7.01 -3.15
C LEU A 89 6.62 -6.83 -2.19
N GLN A 90 5.89 -5.73 -2.33
CA GLN A 90 4.69 -5.44 -1.56
C GLN A 90 3.60 -4.94 -2.47
N VAL A 91 2.40 -5.48 -2.27
CA VAL A 91 1.24 -5.20 -3.10
C VAL A 91 0.08 -4.75 -2.21
N MET A 92 -0.72 -3.79 -2.67
CA MET A 92 -1.90 -3.31 -1.94
C MET A 92 -3.16 -3.99 -2.49
N THR A 93 -4.10 -4.33 -1.62
CA THR A 93 -5.44 -4.77 -2.01
C THR A 93 -6.47 -4.15 -1.06
N THR A 94 -7.71 -4.03 -1.49
CA THR A 94 -8.80 -3.49 -0.67
C THR A 94 -9.77 -4.62 -0.32
N CYS A 95 -10.06 -4.81 0.97
CA CYS A 95 -11.14 -5.70 1.39
C CYS A 95 -12.43 -4.89 1.60
N LEU A 96 -13.41 -5.11 0.72
CA LEU A 96 -14.71 -4.41 0.80
C LEU A 96 -15.49 -4.83 2.05
N SER A 97 -15.44 -6.11 2.43
CA SER A 97 -16.16 -6.63 3.60
C SER A 97 -15.64 -6.07 4.93
N MET A 98 -14.36 -5.70 4.98
CA MET A 98 -13.72 -5.12 6.18
C MET A 98 -13.52 -3.60 6.07
N ALA A 99 -13.93 -2.99 4.94
CA ALA A 99 -13.79 -1.57 4.66
C ALA A 99 -12.37 -1.01 4.89
N ARG A 100 -11.33 -1.79 4.55
CA ARG A 100 -9.93 -1.36 4.76
C ARG A 100 -8.94 -1.90 3.71
N PRO A 101 -7.82 -1.19 3.49
CA PRO A 101 -6.67 -1.72 2.77
C PRO A 101 -5.97 -2.84 3.54
N PHE A 102 -5.33 -3.73 2.77
CA PHE A 102 -4.39 -4.75 3.23
C PHE A 102 -3.13 -4.76 2.37
N ARG A 103 -2.01 -5.06 3.01
CA ARG A 103 -0.73 -5.33 2.37
C ARG A 103 -0.58 -6.82 2.09
N LEU A 104 -0.08 -7.16 0.90
CA LEU A 104 0.22 -8.51 0.46
C LEU A 104 1.74 -8.66 0.22
N PRO A 105 2.36 -9.74 0.73
CA PRO A 105 1.73 -10.86 1.44
C PRO A 105 1.22 -10.41 2.82
N PHE A 106 0.08 -10.97 3.28
CA PHE A 106 -0.48 -10.62 4.59
C PHE A 106 0.55 -10.85 5.67
N ARG A 107 0.77 -9.86 6.54
CA ARG A 107 1.83 -9.92 7.54
C ARG A 107 1.53 -11.00 8.59
N ASP A 108 2.56 -11.75 8.96
CA ASP A 108 2.51 -12.75 10.04
C ASP A 108 3.66 -12.54 11.04
N ASP A 109 3.91 -11.28 11.39
CA ASP A 109 4.85 -10.93 12.45
C ASP A 109 4.11 -10.66 13.77
N ASP A 110 4.87 -10.64 14.87
CA ASP A 110 4.36 -10.45 16.24
C ASP A 110 3.53 -9.18 16.45
N GLN A 111 3.60 -8.21 15.54
CA GLN A 111 2.93 -6.93 15.68
C GLN A 111 1.56 -6.91 14.98
N VAL A 112 1.34 -7.72 13.94
CA VAL A 112 0.17 -7.59 13.05
C VAL A 112 -0.63 -8.89 12.90
N ARG A 113 0.02 -10.06 12.75
CA ARG A 113 -0.62 -11.40 12.63
C ARG A 113 -1.86 -11.49 11.71
N GLU A 114 -1.91 -10.67 10.66
CA GLU A 114 -3.06 -10.57 9.75
C GLU A 114 -3.25 -11.80 8.87
N ASN A 115 -2.19 -12.54 8.54
CA ASN A 115 -2.28 -13.75 7.73
C ASN A 115 -3.23 -14.79 8.37
N ASN A 116 -3.16 -14.93 9.69
CA ASN A 116 -3.82 -15.99 10.46
C ASN A 116 -5.35 -15.95 10.38
N GLN A 117 -5.95 -14.82 10.01
CA GLN A 117 -7.41 -14.69 9.91
C GLN A 117 -7.98 -15.25 8.61
N PHE A 118 -7.18 -15.33 7.53
CA PHE A 118 -7.70 -15.59 6.18
C PHE A 118 -7.61 -17.06 5.78
N HIS A 119 -8.68 -17.52 5.15
CA HIS A 119 -8.89 -18.84 4.58
C HIS A 119 -9.41 -18.71 3.14
N PHE A 120 -9.29 -19.77 2.34
CA PHE A 120 -9.80 -19.83 0.99
C PHE A 120 -10.48 -21.19 0.72
N ARG A 121 -11.20 -21.30 -0.40
CA ARG A 121 -11.74 -22.58 -0.87
C ARG A 121 -11.13 -22.91 -2.22
N GLU A 122 -10.71 -24.16 -2.39
CA GLU A 122 -10.11 -24.64 -3.64
C GLU A 122 -11.02 -24.38 -4.84
N GLU A 123 -12.32 -24.68 -4.73
CA GLU A 123 -13.30 -24.51 -5.81
C GLU A 123 -13.47 -23.05 -6.28
N GLU A 124 -13.27 -22.08 -5.39
CA GLU A 124 -13.35 -20.66 -5.73
C GLU A 124 -12.05 -20.20 -6.39
N PHE A 125 -10.91 -20.67 -5.88
CA PHE A 125 -9.60 -20.33 -6.43
C PHE A 125 -9.36 -20.97 -7.79
N ALA A 126 -9.87 -22.18 -8.04
CA ALA A 126 -9.81 -22.86 -9.33
C ALA A 126 -10.53 -22.11 -10.46
N ARG A 127 -11.44 -21.19 -10.13
CA ARG A 127 -12.12 -20.30 -11.11
C ARG A 127 -11.33 -19.04 -11.43
N LEU A 128 -10.28 -18.73 -10.65
CA LEU A 128 -9.55 -17.47 -10.71
C LEU A 128 -8.06 -17.65 -11.02
N PHE A 129 -7.51 -18.84 -10.78
CA PHE A 129 -6.09 -19.12 -10.90
C PHE A 129 -5.79 -20.41 -11.67
N PRO A 130 -4.62 -20.50 -12.34
CA PRO A 130 -4.17 -21.72 -12.99
C PRO A 130 -4.08 -22.90 -12.00
N ARG A 131 -4.35 -24.12 -12.47
CA ARG A 131 -4.37 -25.34 -11.62
C ARG A 131 -3.13 -25.50 -10.74
N ARG A 132 -1.93 -25.26 -11.30
CA ARG A 132 -0.65 -25.35 -10.55
C ARG A 132 -0.55 -24.36 -9.40
N VAL A 133 -1.10 -23.16 -9.53
CA VAL A 133 -1.13 -22.15 -8.47
C VAL A 133 -2.04 -22.61 -7.33
N VAL A 134 -3.21 -23.17 -7.67
CA VAL A 134 -4.15 -23.71 -6.67
C VAL A 134 -3.57 -24.94 -5.96
N ALA A 135 -2.96 -25.86 -6.71
CA ALA A 135 -2.29 -27.02 -6.14
C ALA A 135 -1.17 -26.60 -5.17
N TRP A 136 -0.38 -25.59 -5.53
CA TRP A 136 0.64 -25.01 -4.64
C TRP A 136 0.01 -24.42 -3.36
N MET A 137 -1.03 -23.59 -3.49
CA MET A 137 -1.74 -22.99 -2.36
C MET A 137 -2.30 -24.04 -1.39
N ASN A 138 -2.85 -25.15 -1.92
CA ASN A 138 -3.38 -26.26 -1.13
C ASN A 138 -2.27 -26.99 -0.36
N ALA A 139 -1.18 -27.30 -1.05
CA ALA A 139 -0.03 -28.02 -0.49
C ALA A 139 0.73 -27.19 0.56
N ARG A 140 0.74 -25.85 0.40
CA ARG A 140 1.47 -24.92 1.26
C ARG A 140 0.58 -24.15 2.24
N GLN A 141 -0.63 -24.61 2.52
CA GLN A 141 -1.47 -24.00 3.55
C GLN A 141 -0.70 -23.92 4.87
N ARG A 142 -0.82 -22.80 5.60
CA ARG A 142 -0.13 -22.66 6.90
C ARG A 142 -0.58 -23.76 7.87
N PRO A 143 0.31 -24.26 8.75
CA PRO A 143 -0.07 -25.24 9.76
C PRO A 143 -1.14 -24.67 10.70
N GLY A 144 -1.98 -25.55 11.23
CA GLY A 144 -2.93 -25.20 12.28
C GLY A 144 -3.09 -26.36 13.25
N ASN A 145 -3.58 -26.06 14.45
CA ASN A 145 -3.70 -27.06 15.51
C ASN A 145 -4.73 -28.17 15.19
N ASP A 146 -5.70 -27.88 14.31
CA ASP A 146 -6.76 -28.81 13.93
C ASP A 146 -6.86 -28.95 12.40
N GLU A 147 -7.12 -30.15 11.91
CA GLU A 147 -7.58 -30.34 10.54
C GLU A 147 -9.01 -29.78 10.39
N ARG A 148 -9.25 -29.04 9.30
CA ARG A 148 -10.55 -28.46 9.02
C ARG A 148 -11.32 -29.36 8.06
N ASN A 149 -12.48 -29.85 8.48
CA ASN A 149 -13.36 -30.68 7.66
C ASN A 149 -14.51 -29.89 6.99
N ASP A 150 -14.46 -28.56 7.03
CA ASP A 150 -15.49 -27.67 6.49
C ASP A 150 -15.18 -27.14 5.08
N GLY A 151 -14.16 -27.69 4.42
CA GLY A 151 -13.77 -27.33 3.05
C GLY A 151 -13.04 -26.00 2.93
N TYR A 152 -12.63 -25.38 4.05
CA TYR A 152 -11.80 -24.19 4.07
C TYR A 152 -10.32 -24.53 4.30
N LEU A 153 -9.47 -23.99 3.43
CA LEU A 153 -8.02 -24.10 3.51
C LEU A 153 -7.43 -22.82 4.08
N ARG A 154 -6.35 -22.95 4.84
CA ARG A 154 -5.67 -21.78 5.42
C ARG A 154 -4.78 -21.14 4.36
N MET A 155 -4.78 -19.80 4.26
CA MET A 155 -3.77 -19.09 3.46
C MET A 155 -2.34 -19.56 3.81
N PRO A 156 -1.44 -19.72 2.82
CA PRO A 156 -0.03 -19.99 3.07
C PRO A 156 0.64 -18.91 3.91
N LEU A 157 1.80 -19.25 4.50
CA LEU A 157 2.67 -18.27 5.12
C LEU A 157 3.14 -17.23 4.09
N PRO A 158 3.59 -16.03 4.53
CA PRO A 158 3.98 -14.95 3.61
C PRO A 158 5.06 -15.31 2.60
N ASP A 159 5.85 -16.35 2.87
CA ASP A 159 6.93 -16.83 2.00
C ASP A 159 6.47 -17.79 0.93
N ASP A 160 5.43 -18.55 1.22
CA ASP A 160 4.86 -19.51 0.28
C ASP A 160 3.76 -18.91 -0.61
N LEU A 161 3.33 -17.67 -0.35
CA LEU A 161 2.32 -17.01 -1.17
C LEU A 161 2.84 -16.81 -2.62
N PRO A 162 2.12 -17.28 -3.65
CA PRO A 162 2.47 -16.98 -5.03
C PRO A 162 2.27 -15.49 -5.35
N VAL A 163 3.23 -14.90 -6.07
CA VAL A 163 3.19 -13.49 -6.49
C VAL A 163 1.93 -13.20 -7.31
N ILE A 164 1.53 -14.13 -8.20
CA ILE A 164 0.33 -13.99 -9.02
C ILE A 164 -0.96 -13.86 -8.18
N VAL A 165 -1.06 -14.55 -7.04
CA VAL A 165 -2.24 -14.44 -6.17
C VAL A 165 -2.36 -13.01 -5.64
N ALA A 166 -1.25 -12.43 -5.17
CA ALA A 166 -1.25 -11.07 -4.68
C ALA A 166 -1.51 -10.04 -5.79
N VAL A 167 -0.88 -10.21 -6.94
CA VAL A 167 -1.09 -9.34 -8.11
C VAL A 167 -2.54 -9.41 -8.59
N ARG A 168 -3.14 -10.61 -8.68
CA ARG A 168 -4.54 -10.77 -9.11
C ARG A 168 -5.53 -10.13 -8.13
N MET A 169 -5.28 -10.24 -6.82
CA MET A 169 -6.06 -9.55 -5.78
C MET A 169 -5.96 -8.02 -5.91
N SER A 170 -4.77 -7.51 -6.25
CA SER A 170 -4.52 -6.08 -6.47
C SER A 170 -5.02 -5.56 -7.81
N LEU A 171 -5.17 -6.41 -8.83
CA LEU A 171 -5.62 -6.04 -10.18
C LEU A 171 -7.12 -6.26 -10.39
N SER A 172 -7.88 -6.71 -9.38
CA SER A 172 -9.33 -6.94 -9.46
C SER A 172 -10.10 -5.62 -9.66
N PHE A 173 -9.96 -5.02 -10.83
CA PHE A 173 -10.60 -3.77 -11.25
C PHE A 173 -12.12 -3.95 -11.16
N PRO A 174 -12.82 -3.18 -10.30
CA PRO A 174 -14.24 -3.37 -10.04
C PRO A 174 -15.07 -3.46 -11.33
N LEU A 175 -16.01 -4.42 -11.36
CA LEU A 175 -16.90 -4.72 -12.49
C LEU A 175 -16.22 -5.33 -13.71
N LEU A 176 -14.92 -5.09 -13.94
CA LEU A 176 -14.17 -5.71 -15.05
C LEU A 176 -13.71 -7.12 -14.65
N LEU A 177 -12.83 -7.20 -13.66
CA LEU A 177 -12.25 -8.45 -13.19
C LEU A 177 -12.91 -8.90 -11.90
N SER A 178 -13.19 -10.20 -11.79
CA SER A 178 -13.75 -10.80 -10.57
C SER A 178 -12.90 -10.45 -9.34
N ALA A 179 -13.56 -10.08 -8.25
CA ALA A 179 -12.98 -9.95 -6.92
C ALA A 179 -12.56 -11.33 -6.41
N VAL A 180 -11.49 -11.36 -5.60
CA VAL A 180 -10.97 -12.60 -5.03
C VAL A 180 -11.64 -12.85 -3.67
N PRO A 181 -12.36 -13.97 -3.49
CA PRO A 181 -12.98 -14.28 -2.21
C PRO A 181 -11.95 -14.92 -1.26
N LEU A 182 -11.78 -14.32 -0.08
CA LEU A 182 -11.18 -14.99 1.08
C LEU A 182 -12.25 -15.15 2.16
N HIS A 183 -11.92 -15.83 3.24
CA HIS A 183 -12.84 -16.11 4.33
C HIS A 183 -12.19 -15.82 5.67
N ALA A 184 -12.91 -15.10 6.54
CA ALA A 184 -12.45 -14.76 7.88
C ALA A 184 -13.62 -14.82 8.87
N VAL A 185 -13.30 -14.96 10.16
CA VAL A 185 -14.31 -14.97 11.22
C VAL A 185 -14.62 -13.54 11.64
N ASP A 186 -15.90 -13.16 11.63
CA ASP A 186 -16.34 -11.91 12.26
C ASP A 186 -16.51 -12.13 13.77
N TYR A 187 -15.48 -11.75 14.54
CA TYR A 187 -15.47 -11.89 16.00
C TYR A 187 -16.51 -11.02 16.73
N ARG A 188 -17.21 -10.11 16.03
CA ARG A 188 -18.35 -9.37 16.59
C ARG A 188 -19.61 -10.22 16.68
N LYS A 189 -19.69 -11.29 15.88
CA LYS A 189 -20.84 -12.20 15.87
C LYS A 189 -20.69 -13.29 16.92
N ARG A 190 -21.83 -13.71 17.49
CA ARG A 190 -21.89 -14.80 18.47
C ARG A 190 -21.49 -16.14 17.86
N GLU A 191 -21.90 -16.38 16.61
CA GLU A 191 -21.46 -17.53 15.84
C GLU A 191 -20.15 -17.22 15.12
N LYS A 192 -19.08 -17.91 15.51
CA LYS A 192 -17.74 -17.73 14.96
C LYS A 192 -17.55 -18.55 13.67
N LYS A 193 -18.35 -18.25 12.65
CA LYS A 193 -18.27 -18.91 11.33
C LYS A 193 -17.38 -18.11 10.38
N LEU A 194 -16.76 -18.81 9.43
CA LEU A 194 -16.03 -18.18 8.34
C LEU A 194 -17.02 -17.51 7.38
N GLU A 195 -16.81 -16.23 7.11
CA GLU A 195 -17.64 -15.44 6.21
C GLU A 195 -16.80 -14.88 5.06
N ARG A 196 -17.43 -14.75 3.90
CA ARG A 196 -16.76 -14.32 2.67
C ARG A 196 -16.34 -12.85 2.75
N CYS A 197 -15.06 -12.63 2.52
CA CYS A 197 -14.37 -11.34 2.45
C CYS A 197 -13.98 -11.06 1.00
N TRP A 198 -14.50 -9.97 0.42
CA TRP A 198 -14.26 -9.63 -0.98
C TRP A 198 -13.04 -8.73 -1.13
N PHE A 199 -11.99 -9.25 -1.78
CA PHE A 199 -10.78 -8.51 -2.10
C PHE A 199 -10.81 -8.00 -3.54
N THR A 200 -10.50 -6.71 -3.72
CA THR A 200 -10.52 -6.01 -5.00
C THR A 200 -9.31 -5.08 -5.11
N ASP A 201 -9.23 -4.35 -6.21
CA ASP A 201 -8.15 -3.43 -6.57
C ASP A 201 -7.65 -2.59 -5.38
N GLY A 202 -6.33 -2.57 -5.22
CA GLY A 202 -5.63 -1.77 -4.21
C GLY A 202 -5.81 -0.26 -4.44
N GLY A 203 -6.02 0.13 -5.71
CA GLY A 203 -6.25 1.52 -6.11
C GLY A 203 -7.55 2.14 -5.55
N ILE A 204 -8.47 1.33 -5.02
CA ILE A 204 -9.67 1.84 -4.38
C ILE A 204 -9.36 2.55 -3.06
N SER A 205 -8.34 2.09 -2.33
CA SER A 205 -8.02 2.60 -0.98
C SER A 205 -6.69 3.36 -0.92
N SER A 206 -5.72 3.03 -1.78
CA SER A 206 -4.49 3.81 -1.93
C SER A 206 -3.83 3.55 -3.28
N ASN A 207 -3.88 4.53 -4.18
CA ASN A 207 -3.28 4.44 -5.52
C ASN A 207 -1.74 4.50 -5.53
N PHE A 208 -1.09 4.90 -4.42
CA PHE A 208 0.36 5.08 -4.40
C PHE A 208 0.97 4.83 -3.01
N PRO A 209 1.20 3.56 -2.62
CA PRO A 209 1.60 3.18 -1.26
C PRO A 209 3.11 3.35 -1.01
N ILE A 210 3.71 4.48 -1.42
CA ILE A 210 5.16 4.74 -1.25
C ILE A 210 5.61 4.68 0.23
N HIS A 211 4.69 4.94 1.15
CA HIS A 211 4.91 4.89 2.59
C HIS A 211 5.29 3.49 3.11
N PHE A 212 5.04 2.41 2.36
CA PHE A 212 5.46 1.05 2.73
C PHE A 212 6.97 0.86 2.72
N PHE A 213 7.65 1.59 1.84
CA PHE A 213 9.08 1.48 1.62
C PHE A 213 9.83 2.66 2.24
N ASP A 214 9.10 3.61 2.80
CA ASP A 214 9.63 4.84 3.36
C ASP A 214 9.95 4.71 4.85
N ALA A 215 10.84 5.57 5.33
CA ALA A 215 11.16 5.72 6.74
C ALA A 215 11.30 7.20 7.08
N ALA A 216 11.10 7.55 8.36
CA ALA A 216 11.29 8.91 8.87
C ALA A 216 12.66 9.47 8.45
N LEU A 217 13.71 8.68 8.72
CA LEU A 217 15.07 8.91 8.21
C LEU A 217 15.39 7.81 7.19
N PRO A 218 15.41 8.13 5.88
CA PRO A 218 15.53 7.10 4.86
C PRO A 218 16.99 6.63 4.75
N ARG A 219 17.18 5.31 4.71
CA ARG A 219 18.51 4.68 4.56
C ARG A 219 18.86 4.32 3.12
N ARG A 220 17.86 4.41 2.23
CA ARG A 220 17.95 4.12 0.80
C ARG A 220 17.02 5.06 0.06
N PRO A 221 17.34 5.40 -1.20
CA PRO A 221 16.39 6.09 -2.06
C PRO A 221 15.09 5.31 -2.14
N THR A 222 13.98 6.02 -1.96
CA THR A 222 12.65 5.53 -2.31
C THR A 222 12.17 6.43 -3.42
N PHE A 223 11.49 5.90 -4.42
CA PHE A 223 10.90 6.66 -5.50
C PHE A 223 9.63 5.98 -6.00
N GLY A 224 8.82 6.69 -6.76
CA GLY A 224 7.68 6.09 -7.43
C GLY A 224 7.26 6.82 -8.69
N LEU A 225 6.55 6.09 -9.54
CA LEU A 225 6.05 6.56 -10.82
C LEU A 225 4.56 6.81 -10.70
N ASP A 226 4.16 8.08 -10.85
CA ASP A 226 2.76 8.47 -10.83
C ASP A 226 2.26 8.71 -12.25
N LEU A 227 0.99 8.43 -12.49
CA LEU A 227 0.33 8.56 -13.79
C LEU A 227 -0.74 9.63 -13.69
N GLY A 228 -0.58 10.74 -14.41
CA GLY A 228 -1.52 11.86 -14.39
C GLY A 228 -2.09 12.20 -15.77
N PRO A 229 -3.22 12.89 -15.87
CA PRO A 229 -3.78 13.30 -17.15
C PRO A 229 -3.03 14.49 -17.76
N THR A 230 -3.07 14.60 -19.10
CA THR A 230 -2.77 15.84 -19.84
C THR A 230 -3.83 16.10 -20.91
N ASP A 231 -4.17 17.39 -21.08
CA ASP A 231 -5.10 17.87 -22.10
C ASP A 231 -4.40 18.19 -23.44
N GLY A 232 -3.06 18.19 -23.48
CA GLY A 232 -2.27 18.69 -24.61
C GLY A 232 -1.24 17.69 -25.15
N SER A 233 -0.89 17.87 -26.43
CA SER A 233 0.17 17.19 -27.16
C SER A 233 1.58 17.64 -26.74
N ASP A 234 1.77 17.98 -25.47
CA ASP A 234 3.05 18.49 -24.95
C ASP A 234 4.13 17.43 -25.22
N GLU A 235 5.27 17.82 -25.81
CA GLU A 235 6.34 16.87 -26.12
C GLU A 235 6.94 16.27 -24.83
N GLN A 236 7.02 17.07 -23.76
CA GLN A 236 7.54 16.62 -22.48
C GLN A 236 6.44 16.00 -21.61
N ARG A 237 6.36 14.66 -21.64
CA ARG A 237 5.38 13.87 -20.90
C ARG A 237 5.86 13.39 -19.53
N VAL A 238 7.16 13.42 -19.29
CA VAL A 238 7.76 13.05 -18.01
C VAL A 238 8.13 14.31 -17.24
N ARG A 239 7.53 14.48 -16.06
CA ARG A 239 7.72 15.67 -15.21
C ARG A 239 8.34 15.30 -13.88
N PHE A 240 9.38 16.05 -13.54
CA PHE A 240 10.01 16.05 -12.24
C PHE A 240 10.14 17.48 -11.72
N PRO A 241 10.11 17.70 -10.39
CA PRO A 241 10.35 19.02 -9.85
C PRO A 241 11.81 19.43 -10.06
N ARG A 242 12.06 20.65 -10.54
CA ARG A 242 13.44 21.14 -10.82
C ARG A 242 14.14 21.59 -9.54
N ASN A 243 13.39 22.10 -8.57
CA ASN A 243 13.90 22.54 -7.28
C ASN A 243 12.82 22.37 -6.18
N ASN A 244 13.20 22.62 -4.93
CA ASN A 244 12.30 22.55 -3.77
C ASN A 244 11.22 23.68 -3.72
N GLY A 245 11.25 24.66 -4.61
CA GLY A 245 10.23 25.70 -4.76
C GLY A 245 9.13 25.35 -5.76
N ASP A 246 9.48 24.74 -6.88
CA ASP A 246 8.61 24.45 -8.03
C ASP A 246 7.43 23.54 -7.68
N ALA A 247 7.59 22.67 -6.67
CA ALA A 247 6.62 21.63 -6.36
C ALA A 247 5.54 22.05 -5.35
N ARG A 248 5.19 23.35 -5.31
CA ARG A 248 4.17 23.92 -4.41
C ARG A 248 2.77 24.07 -5.05
N LEU A 249 2.62 23.76 -6.33
CA LEU A 249 1.36 23.95 -7.05
C LEU A 249 0.56 22.64 -7.02
N ALA A 250 -0.46 22.57 -6.15
CA ALA A 250 -1.46 21.51 -6.21
C ALA A 250 -2.11 21.47 -7.60
N TYR A 251 -2.31 20.26 -8.13
CA TYR A 251 -2.95 20.10 -9.44
C TYR A 251 -4.42 20.53 -9.34
N TRP A 252 -4.81 21.54 -10.11
CA TRP A 252 -6.20 22.00 -10.16
C TRP A 252 -7.02 21.04 -11.03
N ARG A 253 -7.78 20.14 -10.39
CA ARG A 253 -8.72 19.28 -11.11
C ARG A 253 -9.92 20.11 -11.59
N ARG A 254 -10.07 20.28 -12.90
CA ARG A 254 -11.23 20.94 -13.51
C ARG A 254 -12.23 19.89 -13.98
N PHE A 255 -13.51 20.16 -13.79
CA PHE A 255 -14.60 19.37 -14.34
C PHE A 255 -15.69 20.30 -14.90
N PRO A 256 -16.51 19.85 -15.85
CA PRO A 256 -17.58 20.66 -16.43
C PRO A 256 -18.51 21.22 -15.35
N GLN A 257 -18.98 22.45 -15.51
CA GLN A 257 -19.82 23.15 -14.52
C GLN A 257 -21.30 23.17 -14.87
N SER A 258 -21.70 22.65 -16.04
CA SER A 258 -23.10 22.59 -16.48
C SER A 258 -23.47 21.27 -17.17
N GLY A 259 -24.75 20.92 -17.08
CA GLY A 259 -25.36 19.75 -17.74
C GLY A 259 -25.05 18.40 -17.09
N LEU A 260 -25.48 17.32 -17.75
CA LEU A 260 -25.20 15.92 -17.37
C LEU A 260 -23.70 15.61 -17.19
N PRO A 261 -22.77 16.18 -18.00
CA PRO A 261 -21.33 16.01 -17.78
C PRO A 261 -20.83 16.60 -16.44
N ALA A 262 -21.46 17.65 -15.92
CA ALA A 262 -21.10 18.24 -14.64
C ALA A 262 -21.44 17.33 -13.45
N LEU A 263 -22.63 16.72 -13.46
CA LEU A 263 -23.03 15.78 -12.41
C LEU A 263 -22.13 14.53 -12.40
N ARG A 264 -21.83 13.98 -13.59
CA ARG A 264 -20.88 12.85 -13.72
C ARG A 264 -19.47 13.24 -13.28
N GLY A 265 -19.00 14.42 -13.72
CA GLY A 265 -17.71 14.97 -13.33
C GLY A 265 -17.60 15.19 -11.82
N PHE A 266 -18.64 15.73 -11.20
CA PHE A 266 -18.71 15.95 -9.76
C PHE A 266 -18.68 14.63 -8.98
N LEU A 267 -19.50 13.64 -9.36
CA LEU A 267 -19.50 12.32 -8.69
C LEU A 267 -18.17 11.58 -8.85
N ALA A 268 -17.57 11.65 -10.04
CA ALA A 268 -16.24 11.09 -10.30
C ALA A 268 -15.18 11.78 -9.43
N GLN A 269 -15.19 13.12 -9.35
CA GLN A 269 -14.25 13.85 -8.50
C GLN A 269 -14.49 13.60 -7.01
N LEU A 270 -15.73 13.45 -6.57
CA LEU A 270 -16.05 13.12 -5.17
C LEU A 270 -15.49 11.75 -4.80
N SER A 271 -15.67 10.74 -5.67
CA SER A 271 -15.02 9.43 -5.51
C SER A 271 -13.49 9.56 -5.49
N ASN A 272 -12.91 10.33 -6.41
CA ASN A 272 -11.46 10.47 -6.48
C ASN A 272 -10.88 11.18 -5.25
N VAL A 273 -11.50 12.26 -4.77
CA VAL A 273 -11.07 12.96 -3.55
C VAL A 273 -11.18 12.02 -2.34
N ALA A 274 -12.30 11.28 -2.20
CA ALA A 274 -12.46 10.33 -1.10
C ALA A 274 -11.36 9.26 -1.06
N LYS A 275 -10.83 8.86 -2.23
CA LYS A 275 -9.79 7.83 -2.36
C LYS A 275 -8.36 8.39 -2.29
N ASP A 276 -8.10 9.53 -2.94
CA ASP A 276 -6.75 10.01 -3.23
C ASP A 276 -6.28 11.14 -2.30
N TRP A 277 -7.15 11.78 -1.51
CA TRP A 277 -6.80 13.00 -0.78
C TRP A 277 -5.57 12.84 0.14
N ASN A 278 -5.46 11.70 0.83
CA ASN A 278 -4.36 11.42 1.74
C ASN A 278 -3.05 11.27 0.95
N HIS A 279 -3.11 10.73 -0.26
CA HIS A 279 -1.96 10.64 -1.15
C HIS A 279 -1.59 12.01 -1.74
N GLU A 280 -2.55 12.75 -2.28
CA GLU A 280 -2.31 14.10 -2.83
C GLU A 280 -1.74 15.05 -1.77
N THR A 281 -2.17 14.94 -0.52
CA THR A 281 -1.62 15.76 0.57
C THR A 281 -0.18 15.37 0.88
N LEU A 282 0.15 14.07 0.88
CA LEU A 282 1.52 13.61 1.09
C LEU A 282 2.44 13.96 -0.08
N SER A 283 1.96 13.92 -1.32
CA SER A 283 2.73 14.29 -2.51
C SER A 283 3.05 15.78 -2.59
N LEU A 284 2.44 16.63 -1.75
CA LEU A 284 2.82 18.03 -1.60
C LEU A 284 3.98 18.26 -0.62
N MET A 285 4.32 17.26 0.21
CA MET A 285 5.38 17.41 1.21
C MET A 285 6.77 17.42 0.56
N PRO A 286 7.67 18.33 0.97
CA PRO A 286 9.10 18.21 0.66
C PRO A 286 9.65 16.86 1.12
N GLY A 287 10.52 16.24 0.33
CA GLY A 287 11.02 14.89 0.61
C GLY A 287 10.10 13.78 0.10
N PHE A 288 8.84 14.05 -0.23
CA PHE A 288 7.97 13.07 -0.90
C PHE A 288 7.83 13.36 -2.40
N ARG A 289 7.67 14.62 -2.77
CA ARG A 289 7.43 15.03 -4.16
C ARG A 289 8.65 14.93 -5.08
N ASP A 290 9.85 15.12 -4.54
CA ASP A 290 11.13 15.10 -5.26
C ASP A 290 11.51 13.72 -5.81
N ARG A 291 10.88 12.69 -5.25
CA ARG A 291 11.06 11.29 -5.58
C ARG A 291 9.89 10.68 -6.36
N ILE A 292 8.94 11.50 -6.81
CA ILE A 292 7.81 11.05 -7.64
C ILE A 292 8.03 11.60 -9.06
N GLY A 293 8.14 10.69 -10.02
CA GLY A 293 8.17 11.02 -11.44
C GLY A 293 6.76 10.94 -11.99
N LEU A 294 6.22 12.06 -12.49
CA LEU A 294 4.89 12.11 -13.07
C LEU A 294 4.97 11.83 -14.57
N ILE A 295 4.36 10.75 -15.03
CA ILE A 295 4.16 10.45 -16.45
C ILE A 295 2.74 10.89 -16.82
N GLN A 296 2.65 11.86 -17.71
CA GLN A 296 1.37 12.37 -18.17
C GLN A 296 0.82 11.51 -19.30
N LEU A 297 -0.44 11.11 -19.21
CA LEU A 297 -1.18 10.25 -20.15
C LEU A 297 -2.31 11.06 -20.82
N THR A 298 -2.53 10.83 -22.10
CA THR A 298 -3.70 11.35 -22.82
C THR A 298 -4.92 10.49 -22.53
N ARG A 299 -6.10 10.92 -22.99
CA ARG A 299 -7.34 10.15 -22.85
C ARG A 299 -7.31 8.80 -23.58
N GLU A 300 -6.41 8.63 -24.54
CA GLU A 300 -6.27 7.42 -25.34
C GLU A 300 -5.18 6.45 -24.82
N GLU A 301 -4.56 6.79 -23.68
CA GLU A 301 -3.46 6.04 -23.07
C GLU A 301 -3.83 5.56 -21.67
N GLY A 302 -3.56 4.29 -21.37
CA GLY A 302 -3.81 3.69 -20.04
C GLY A 302 -5.29 3.58 -19.66
N GLY A 303 -5.56 3.29 -18.38
CA GLY A 303 -6.92 3.10 -17.87
C GLY A 303 -7.67 1.97 -18.59
N LEU A 304 -8.85 2.28 -19.14
CA LEU A 304 -9.68 1.31 -19.88
C LEU A 304 -9.31 1.21 -21.37
N ASN A 305 -8.24 1.86 -21.83
CA ASN A 305 -7.75 1.72 -23.20
C ASN A 305 -6.99 0.40 -23.36
N LEU A 306 -7.72 -0.71 -23.50
CA LEU A 306 -7.14 -2.06 -23.55
C LEU A 306 -6.55 -2.42 -24.92
N THR A 307 -7.03 -1.80 -26.00
CA THR A 307 -6.64 -2.10 -27.40
C THR A 307 -5.74 -1.00 -27.98
N MET A 308 -4.68 -0.65 -27.24
CA MET A 308 -3.71 0.36 -27.70
C MET A 308 -2.83 -0.20 -28.83
N PRO A 309 -2.60 0.55 -29.93
CA PRO A 309 -1.65 0.14 -30.98
C PRO A 309 -0.23 -0.04 -30.45
N ALA A 310 0.55 -0.93 -31.07
CA ALA A 310 1.93 -1.23 -30.66
C ALA A 310 2.81 0.03 -30.56
N GLU A 311 2.74 0.94 -31.53
CA GLU A 311 3.45 2.22 -31.53
C GLU A 311 3.17 3.04 -30.25
N ARG A 312 1.93 3.03 -29.76
CA ARG A 312 1.55 3.74 -28.54
C ARG A 312 2.17 3.08 -27.30
N ILE A 313 2.17 1.76 -27.23
CA ILE A 313 2.80 1.01 -26.12
C ILE A 313 4.31 1.27 -26.09
N GLU A 314 4.97 1.31 -27.25
CA GLU A 314 6.39 1.63 -27.37
C GLU A 314 6.69 3.06 -26.89
N ARG A 315 5.87 4.06 -27.28
CA ARG A 315 5.99 5.43 -26.75
C ARG A 315 5.84 5.49 -25.24
N LEU A 316 4.83 4.81 -24.67
CA LEU A 316 4.64 4.74 -23.21
C LEU A 316 5.83 4.11 -22.51
N THR A 317 6.41 3.07 -23.11
CA THR A 317 7.64 2.42 -22.62
C THR A 317 8.82 3.40 -22.63
N GLY A 318 8.91 4.26 -23.66
CA GLY A 318 9.88 5.35 -23.75
C GLY A 318 9.78 6.33 -22.58
N TYR A 319 8.58 6.76 -22.20
CA TYR A 319 8.38 7.65 -21.04
C TYR A 319 8.81 6.98 -19.72
N GLY A 320 8.51 5.69 -19.55
CA GLY A 320 9.01 4.91 -18.40
C GLY A 320 10.54 4.88 -18.34
N ARG A 321 11.20 4.72 -19.49
CA ARG A 321 12.67 4.75 -19.60
C ARG A 321 13.25 6.13 -19.25
N GLU A 322 12.66 7.20 -19.75
CA GLU A 322 13.05 8.57 -19.42
C GLU A 322 12.93 8.84 -17.92
N ALA A 323 11.82 8.42 -17.29
CA ALA A 323 11.63 8.55 -15.85
C ALA A 323 12.68 7.75 -15.05
N GLY A 324 12.99 6.53 -15.49
CA GLY A 324 14.06 5.72 -14.89
C GLY A 324 15.43 6.39 -14.95
N GLN A 325 15.77 7.01 -16.08
CA GLN A 325 17.03 7.77 -16.24
C GLN A 325 17.10 8.96 -15.29
N GLN A 326 15.99 9.67 -15.06
CA GLN A 326 15.92 10.75 -14.08
C GLN A 326 16.11 10.27 -12.65
N PHE A 327 15.56 9.10 -12.28
CA PHE A 327 15.83 8.53 -10.96
C PHE A 327 17.29 8.12 -10.77
N VAL A 328 17.91 7.54 -11.79
CA VAL A 328 19.35 7.21 -11.76
C VAL A 328 20.19 8.49 -11.63
N LEU A 329 19.82 9.57 -12.32
CA LEU A 329 20.49 10.86 -12.21
C LEU A 329 20.40 11.48 -10.80
N ARG A 330 19.24 11.33 -10.13
CA ARG A 330 18.99 11.91 -8.80
C ARG A 330 19.53 11.06 -7.66
N PHE A 331 19.40 9.75 -7.77
CA PHE A 331 19.58 8.82 -6.64
C PHE A 331 20.51 7.65 -6.93
N GLY A 332 20.84 7.41 -8.20
CA GLY A 332 21.69 6.30 -8.62
C GLY A 332 23.18 6.62 -8.57
N ASN A 333 23.99 5.59 -8.84
CA ASN A 333 25.44 5.73 -8.95
C ASN A 333 25.80 6.62 -10.16
N PRO A 334 26.66 7.65 -9.99
CA PRO A 334 27.16 8.48 -11.09
C PRO A 334 27.77 7.71 -12.27
N ALA A 335 28.33 6.52 -12.03
CA ALA A 335 28.84 5.64 -13.09
C ALA A 335 27.76 5.11 -14.03
N CYS A 336 26.48 5.14 -13.61
CA CYS A 336 25.34 4.70 -14.41
C CYS A 336 24.61 5.87 -15.10
N TRP A 337 25.14 7.10 -14.99
CA TRP A 337 24.53 8.27 -15.62
C TRP A 337 24.73 8.23 -17.13
N GLN A 338 23.81 8.89 -17.86
CA GLN A 338 24.00 9.10 -19.28
C GLN A 338 25.24 9.97 -19.54
N PRO A 339 25.96 9.74 -20.66
CA PRO A 339 27.09 10.58 -21.04
C PRO A 339 26.70 12.06 -21.11
N GLY A 340 27.49 12.93 -20.48
CA GLY A 340 27.24 14.38 -20.46
C GLY A 340 26.16 14.84 -19.47
N ALA A 341 25.56 13.94 -18.68
CA ALA A 341 24.61 14.31 -17.64
C ALA A 341 25.29 15.15 -16.54
N LYS A 342 24.58 16.19 -16.07
CA LYS A 342 25.03 17.05 -14.97
C LYS A 342 24.32 16.65 -13.69
N ALA A 343 25.05 16.69 -12.57
CA ALA A 343 24.50 16.39 -11.25
C ALA A 343 23.26 17.23 -10.96
N SER A 344 22.19 16.59 -10.48
CA SER A 344 20.98 17.27 -10.03
C SER A 344 21.19 17.83 -8.62
N SER A 345 20.69 19.03 -8.36
CA SER A 345 20.55 19.54 -6.98
C SER A 345 19.49 18.78 -6.18
N MET A 346 18.56 18.11 -6.87
CA MET A 346 17.51 17.27 -6.30
C MET A 346 18.02 15.83 -6.12
N ASN A 347 19.14 15.68 -5.41
CA ASN A 347 19.83 14.41 -5.22
C ASN A 347 19.49 13.73 -3.89
N TRP A 348 20.12 12.57 -3.65
CA TRP A 348 19.98 11.82 -2.41
C TRP A 348 20.35 12.61 -1.14
N GLU A 349 21.43 13.39 -1.16
CA GLU A 349 21.86 14.19 -0.01
C GLU A 349 20.84 15.28 0.33
N ASN A 350 20.34 15.99 -0.69
CA ASN A 350 19.26 16.97 -0.54
C ASN A 350 18.00 16.30 0.04
N HIS A 351 17.67 15.09 -0.40
CA HIS A 351 16.56 14.33 0.18
C HIS A 351 16.81 14.00 1.66
N GLN A 352 18.00 13.53 2.03
CA GLN A 352 18.34 13.19 3.42
C GLN A 352 18.23 14.40 4.35
N ILE A 353 18.77 15.56 3.96
CA ILE A 353 18.70 16.77 4.81
C ILE A 353 17.26 17.27 4.96
N ILE A 354 16.44 17.20 3.90
CA ILE A 354 15.02 17.56 3.98
C ILE A 354 14.30 16.66 4.99
N ARG A 355 14.52 15.33 4.90
CA ARG A 355 13.89 14.35 5.79
C ARG A 355 14.33 14.52 7.24
N LEU A 356 15.62 14.77 7.48
CA LEU A 356 16.14 15.07 8.81
C LEU A 356 15.50 16.33 9.40
N ARG A 357 15.45 17.43 8.64
CA ARG A 357 14.87 18.70 9.10
C ARG A 357 13.38 18.57 9.39
N LEU A 358 12.64 17.86 8.54
CA LEU A 358 11.21 17.59 8.78
C LEU A 358 11.01 16.72 10.03
N GLN A 359 11.79 15.67 10.21
CA GLN A 359 11.67 14.78 11.37
C GLN A 359 11.98 15.52 12.68
N LEU A 360 13.05 16.31 12.73
CA LEU A 360 13.41 17.09 13.92
C LEU A 360 12.34 18.15 14.24
N ALA A 361 11.80 18.81 13.22
CA ALA A 361 10.72 19.79 13.40
C ALA A 361 9.46 19.13 14.00
N SER A 362 9.03 17.98 13.47
CA SER A 362 7.84 17.29 13.95
C SER A 362 8.02 16.66 15.34
N VAL A 363 9.21 16.12 15.63
CA VAL A 363 9.53 15.62 16.98
C VAL A 363 9.56 16.77 17.99
N ALA A 364 10.14 17.92 17.64
CA ALA A 364 10.16 19.09 18.51
C ALA A 364 8.73 19.56 18.87
N GLU A 365 7.83 19.61 17.88
CA GLU A 365 6.43 19.97 18.09
C GLU A 365 5.70 18.96 19.00
N GLN A 366 5.91 17.65 18.80
CA GLN A 366 5.36 16.62 19.69
C GLN A 366 5.88 16.71 21.12
N LEU A 367 7.18 16.95 21.28
CA LEU A 367 7.82 17.10 22.60
C LEU A 367 7.28 18.32 23.35
N GLN A 368 7.07 19.44 22.67
CA GLN A 368 6.43 20.62 23.25
C GLN A 368 4.99 20.35 23.67
N SER A 369 4.21 19.63 22.86
CA SER A 369 2.86 19.22 23.23
C SER A 369 2.86 18.30 24.46
N LEU A 370 3.79 17.35 24.52
CA LEU A 370 3.98 16.45 25.66
C LEU A 370 4.34 17.23 26.93
N GLU A 371 5.30 18.13 26.87
CA GLU A 371 5.74 18.89 28.04
C GLU A 371 4.68 19.88 28.52
N ARG A 372 3.92 20.51 27.61
CA ARG A 372 2.77 21.32 27.98
C ARG A 372 1.76 20.51 28.78
N ALA A 373 1.37 19.33 28.30
CA ALA A 373 0.44 18.46 28.99
C ALA A 373 1.00 17.98 30.36
N CYS A 374 2.27 17.59 30.43
CA CYS A 374 2.89 17.16 31.69
C CYS A 374 2.95 18.30 32.71
N ARG A 375 3.25 19.52 32.28
CA ARG A 375 3.36 20.71 33.13
C ARG A 375 2.00 21.17 33.66
N GLU A 376 0.99 21.22 32.80
CA GLU A 376 -0.38 21.62 33.16
C GLU A 376 -1.03 20.65 34.15
N LEU A 377 -0.78 19.35 33.99
CA LEU A 377 -1.38 18.32 34.83
C LEU A 377 -0.58 18.00 36.09
N HIS A 378 0.63 18.56 36.24
CA HIS A 378 1.51 18.23 37.35
C HIS A 378 0.86 18.54 38.71
N GLY A 379 0.88 17.56 39.62
CA GLY A 379 0.29 17.70 40.95
C GLY A 379 -1.26 17.68 40.99
N THR A 380 -1.92 17.54 39.84
CA THR A 380 -3.37 17.32 39.77
C THR A 380 -3.70 15.84 39.87
N GLU A 381 -4.97 15.49 40.07
CA GLU A 381 -5.41 14.08 40.00
C GLU A 381 -5.14 13.44 38.64
N HIS A 382 -4.97 14.26 37.58
CA HIS A 382 -4.73 13.87 36.20
C HIS A 382 -3.25 13.72 35.82
N ASP A 383 -2.32 13.89 36.77
CA ASP A 383 -0.88 13.77 36.52
C ASP A 383 -0.52 12.38 35.93
N TYR A 384 0.21 12.36 34.82
CA TYR A 384 0.66 11.13 34.17
C TYR A 384 1.62 10.30 35.03
N GLN A 385 2.29 10.91 36.02
CA GLN A 385 3.15 10.19 36.97
C GLN A 385 2.40 9.10 37.75
N ARG A 386 1.08 9.24 37.94
CA ARG A 386 0.23 8.24 38.62
C ARG A 386 0.23 6.86 37.94
N PHE A 387 0.62 6.78 36.67
CA PHE A 387 0.67 5.50 35.94
C PHE A 387 1.97 4.72 36.17
N PHE A 388 2.91 5.29 36.92
CA PHE A 388 4.15 4.62 37.34
C PHE A 388 4.12 4.16 38.80
N THR A 389 2.94 4.12 39.42
CA THR A 389 2.75 3.62 40.79
C THR A 389 2.12 2.22 40.79
N PRO A 390 2.25 1.44 41.89
CA PRO A 390 1.64 0.11 41.98
C PRO A 390 0.13 0.08 41.74
N GLU A 391 -0.58 1.17 42.07
CA GLU A 391 -2.03 1.31 41.88
C GLU A 391 -2.42 1.26 40.40
N ALA A 392 -1.51 1.59 39.48
CA ALA A 392 -1.75 1.53 38.05
C ALA A 392 -2.01 0.11 37.52
N ARG A 393 -1.71 -0.94 38.30
CA ARG A 393 -2.03 -2.34 37.96
C ARG A 393 -3.51 -2.61 37.71
N ARG A 394 -4.40 -1.73 38.21
CA ARG A 394 -5.84 -1.84 37.98
C ARG A 394 -6.29 -1.53 36.55
N PHE A 395 -5.43 -0.91 35.74
CA PHE A 395 -5.75 -0.52 34.37
C PHE A 395 -5.47 -1.67 33.37
N SER A 396 -6.05 -1.60 32.17
CA SER A 396 -6.03 -2.70 31.19
C SER A 396 -4.65 -3.01 30.58
N TYR A 397 -3.72 -2.04 30.59
CA TYR A 397 -2.37 -2.18 30.03
C TYR A 397 -1.31 -1.55 30.95
N PRO A 398 -1.06 -2.12 32.15
CA PRO A 398 -0.09 -1.56 33.07
C PRO A 398 1.34 -1.89 32.62
N PHE A 399 2.30 -1.02 32.93
CA PHE A 399 3.71 -1.35 32.77
C PHE A 399 4.10 -2.50 33.71
N LYS A 400 4.98 -3.40 33.23
CA LYS A 400 5.52 -4.48 34.07
C LYS A 400 6.57 -3.93 35.04
N GLY A 401 6.50 -4.39 36.29
CA GLY A 401 7.48 -4.06 37.33
C GLY A 401 7.29 -2.71 38.02
N LEU A 402 6.05 -2.23 38.18
CA LEU A 402 5.71 -0.97 38.87
C LEU A 402 6.20 -0.83 40.34
N ASN A 403 6.78 -1.89 40.93
CA ASN A 403 7.32 -1.86 42.29
C ASN A 403 8.81 -1.53 42.33
N ASP A 404 9.49 -1.52 41.17
CA ASP A 404 10.92 -1.27 41.06
C ASP A 404 11.15 -0.40 39.82
N LEU A 405 11.49 0.86 40.03
CA LEU A 405 11.73 1.84 38.97
C LEU A 405 13.22 2.15 38.80
N GLU A 406 14.07 1.49 39.58
CA GLU A 406 15.47 1.84 39.71
C GLU A 406 16.32 1.21 38.59
N LYS A 407 17.49 1.80 38.41
CA LYS A 407 18.56 1.18 37.63
C LYS A 407 19.22 0.09 38.44
N ASP A 408 19.65 -0.93 37.74
CA ASP A 408 20.63 -1.84 38.26
C ASP A 408 21.97 -1.09 38.45
N PRO A 409 22.59 -1.13 39.65
CA PRO A 409 23.79 -0.36 39.93
C PRO A 409 25.02 -0.87 39.19
N ASP A 410 25.05 -2.16 38.82
CA ASP A 410 26.20 -2.77 38.16
C ASP A 410 26.16 -2.54 36.64
N THR A 411 24.97 -2.57 36.05
CA THR A 411 24.80 -2.41 34.58
C THR A 411 24.37 -1.00 34.16
N GLY A 412 23.81 -0.20 35.07
CA GLY A 412 23.20 1.10 34.77
C GLY A 412 21.90 1.03 33.97
N LEU A 413 21.37 -0.17 33.71
CA LEU A 413 20.15 -0.41 32.96
C LEU A 413 18.93 -0.50 33.89
N TYR A 414 17.76 -0.07 33.41
CA TYR A 414 16.52 -0.22 34.18
C TYR A 414 16.10 -1.69 34.23
N ARG A 415 15.80 -2.17 35.44
CA ARG A 415 15.41 -3.57 35.68
C ARG A 415 14.01 -3.91 35.17
N THR A 416 13.14 -2.91 35.08
CA THR A 416 11.75 -3.09 34.74
C THR A 416 11.31 -2.22 33.57
N GLN A 417 10.23 -2.65 32.91
CA GLN A 417 9.57 -1.86 31.89
C GLN A 417 9.07 -0.53 32.44
N ALA A 418 8.52 -0.53 33.66
CA ALA A 418 8.01 0.68 34.31
C ALA A 418 9.13 1.71 34.59
N GLY A 419 10.28 1.26 35.12
CA GLY A 419 11.43 2.12 35.38
C GLY A 419 11.96 2.75 34.09
N LEU A 420 12.16 1.95 33.05
CA LEU A 420 12.61 2.45 31.74
C LEU A 420 11.61 3.44 31.13
N ALA A 421 10.31 3.15 31.20
CA ALA A 421 9.27 4.00 30.64
C ALA A 421 9.15 5.34 31.38
N LYS A 422 9.27 5.36 32.71
CA LYS A 422 9.30 6.60 33.51
C LYS A 422 10.48 7.46 33.14
N ALA A 423 11.66 6.85 33.08
CA ALA A 423 12.89 7.54 32.70
C ALA A 423 12.82 8.09 31.27
N MET A 424 12.24 7.33 30.33
CA MET A 424 12.02 7.80 28.97
C MET A 424 11.12 9.05 28.96
N LEU A 425 10.02 9.05 29.71
CA LEU A 425 9.16 10.23 29.83
C LEU A 425 9.92 11.45 30.38
N GLU A 426 10.71 11.27 31.43
CA GLU A 426 11.52 12.34 32.03
C GLU A 426 12.54 12.91 31.03
N GLN A 427 13.26 12.07 30.30
CA GLN A 427 14.23 12.52 29.29
C GLN A 427 13.55 13.27 28.13
N LEU A 428 12.38 12.80 27.67
CA LEU A 428 11.60 13.51 26.64
C LEU A 428 11.20 14.91 27.12
N ARG A 429 10.80 15.05 28.38
CA ARG A 429 10.50 16.36 29.00
C ARG A 429 11.73 17.26 29.07
N THR A 430 12.89 16.74 29.46
CA THR A 430 14.14 17.51 29.47
C THR A 430 14.50 18.03 28.09
N ILE A 431 14.37 17.20 27.04
CA ILE A 431 14.61 17.64 25.66
C ILE A 431 13.60 18.72 25.25
N ALA A 432 12.32 18.57 25.60
CA ALA A 432 11.29 19.56 25.31
C ALA A 432 11.61 20.93 25.95
N GLN A 433 12.01 20.94 27.22
CA GLN A 433 12.39 22.15 27.96
C GLN A 433 13.64 22.81 27.36
N MET A 434 14.64 22.01 26.94
CA MET A 434 15.82 22.51 26.24
C MET A 434 15.43 23.23 24.93
N ILE A 435 14.48 22.69 24.18
CA ILE A 435 13.97 23.31 22.94
C ILE A 435 13.25 24.64 23.24
N GLU A 436 12.41 24.69 24.28
CA GLU A 436 11.70 25.92 24.69
C GLU A 436 12.66 27.04 25.10
N GLN A 437 13.80 26.71 25.72
CA GLN A 437 14.82 27.68 26.12
C GLN A 437 15.59 28.30 24.94
N HIS A 438 15.47 27.73 23.73
CA HIS A 438 16.22 28.17 22.54
C HIS A 438 15.27 28.50 21.36
N PRO A 439 14.37 29.49 21.49
CA PRO A 439 13.38 29.80 20.45
C PRO A 439 14.02 30.22 19.12
N ASP A 440 15.16 30.91 19.16
CA ASP A 440 15.86 31.35 17.95
C ASP A 440 16.58 30.23 17.19
N SER A 441 16.89 29.13 17.88
CA SER A 441 17.53 27.93 17.34
C SER A 441 16.56 26.76 17.25
N HIS A 442 15.26 27.02 17.27
CA HIS A 442 14.23 26.00 17.26
C HIS A 442 14.34 25.11 16.01
N PRO A 443 14.31 23.77 16.12
CA PRO A 443 14.48 22.87 14.96
C PRO A 443 13.48 23.07 13.82
N ALA A 444 12.27 23.57 14.14
CA ALA A 444 11.24 23.90 13.16
C ALA A 444 11.44 25.26 12.45
N LYS A 445 12.37 26.11 12.90
CA LYS A 445 12.67 27.39 12.26
C LYS A 445 13.26 27.12 10.87
N ASP A 446 12.69 27.78 9.85
CA ASP A 446 13.01 27.60 8.43
C ASP A 446 12.94 26.15 7.93
N ALA A 447 12.25 25.26 8.65
CA ALA A 447 12.09 23.88 8.23
C ALA A 447 11.26 23.81 6.93
N PRO A 448 11.50 22.81 6.07
CA PRO A 448 10.70 22.63 4.84
C PRO A 448 9.19 22.60 5.15
N LYS A 449 8.39 23.18 4.25
CA LYS A 449 6.93 23.31 4.41
C LYS A 449 6.16 22.63 3.26
N PRO A 450 4.98 22.05 3.54
CA PRO A 450 4.34 21.91 4.86
C PRO A 450 5.09 20.93 5.78
N THR A 451 5.02 21.16 7.10
CA THR A 451 5.60 20.26 8.12
C THR A 451 4.66 19.07 8.36
N PRO A 452 5.18 17.83 8.46
CA PRO A 452 4.33 16.67 8.68
C PRO A 452 3.81 16.64 10.11
N GLU A 453 2.58 16.17 10.25
CA GLU A 453 1.95 15.90 11.55
C GLU A 453 2.18 14.42 11.93
N LEU A 454 2.80 14.19 13.08
CA LEU A 454 3.04 12.84 13.58
C LEU A 454 1.78 12.32 14.30
N LYS A 455 1.02 11.45 13.61
CA LYS A 455 -0.17 10.78 14.16
C LYS A 455 0.09 9.30 14.41
N LEU A 456 -0.44 8.78 15.51
CA LEU A 456 -0.52 7.34 15.76
C LEU A 456 -1.52 6.73 14.78
N ARG A 457 -1.07 5.70 14.03
CA ARG A 457 -1.90 4.90 13.13
C ARG A 457 -1.69 3.41 13.43
N PRO A 458 -2.72 2.56 13.28
CA PRO A 458 -2.53 1.12 13.31
C PRO A 458 -1.48 0.68 12.29
N ARG A 459 -0.71 -0.35 12.62
CA ARG A 459 0.20 -0.97 11.66
C ARG A 459 -0.63 -1.73 10.62
N ILE A 460 -0.30 -1.55 9.35
CA ILE A 460 -0.86 -2.25 8.19
C ILE A 460 0.25 -3.09 7.57
#